data_AF-A0A3B9LY14-F1
#
_entry.id   AF-A0A3B9LY14-F1
#
_cell.length_a   1.000
_cell.length_b   1.000
_cell.length_c   1.000
_cell.angle_alpha   90.00
_cell.angle_beta   90.00
_cell.angle_gamma   90.00
#
_symmetry.space_group_name_H-M   'P 1'
#
loop_
_entity.id
_entity.type
_entity.pdbx_description
1 polymer ?
#
loop_
_entity_poly.entity_id
_entity_poly.type
_entity_poly.pdbx_seq_one_letter_code
_entity_poly.pdbx_strand_id
1 'polypeptide(L)' 'MQTNLEALIEVAKHLSDEERKKLVEALHPRSESPPPRHIAEMRGLGKDLWQGIDPQDYLNAERDSWDN' A
#
# COMPACT_ATOMS: atom_id res chain seq x y z
N MET A 1 -9.85 30.71 -12.79
CA MET A 1 -9.52 30.62 -11.36
C MET A 1 -8.37 29.63 -11.21
N GLN A 2 -7.20 30.10 -10.79
CA GLN A 2 -6.04 29.24 -10.55
C GLN A 2 -6.19 28.70 -9.13
N THR A 3 -6.81 27.54 -8.96
CA THR A 3 -6.93 26.89 -7.65
C THR A 3 -5.54 26.47 -7.20
N ASN A 4 -4.96 27.22 -6.25
CA ASN A 4 -3.68 26.85 -5.65
C ASN A 4 -3.86 25.54 -4.87
N LEU A 5 -3.04 24.54 -5.16
CA LEU A 5 -3.09 23.21 -4.54
C LEU A 5 -2.99 23.28 -3.02
N GLU A 6 -2.21 24.24 -2.52
CA GLU A 6 -2.01 24.47 -1.08
C GLU A 6 -3.32 24.89 -0.38
N ALA A 7 -4.12 25.71 -1.04
CA ALA A 7 -5.41 26.14 -0.49
C ALA A 7 -6.43 24.99 -0.42
N LEU A 8 -6.38 24.06 -1.39
CA LEU A 8 -7.22 22.86 -1.39
C LEU A 8 -6.83 21.88 -0.28
N ILE A 9 -5.53 21.76 0.01
CA ILE A 9 -5.01 20.92 1.08
C ILE A 9 -5.42 21.45 2.46
N GLU A 10 -5.36 22.77 2.67
CA GLU A 10 -5.81 23.39 3.93
C GLU A 10 -7.30 23.18 4.16
N VAL A 11 -8.13 23.34 3.12
CA VAL A 11 -9.56 23.03 3.21
C VAL A 11 -9.78 21.56 3.54
N ALA A 12 -9.06 20.63 2.87
CA ALA A 12 -9.17 19.19 3.12
C ALA A 12 -8.76 18.76 4.54
N LYS A 13 -7.86 19.50 5.20
CA LYS A 13 -7.46 19.22 6.60
C LYS A 13 -8.56 19.56 7.61
N HIS A 14 -9.39 20.56 7.30
CA HIS A 14 -10.51 21.00 8.14
C HIS A 14 -11.80 20.21 7.92
N LEU A 15 -11.84 19.31 6.93
CA LEU A 15 -12.97 18.40 6.72
C LEU A 15 -13.09 17.38 7.85
N SER A 16 -14.34 17.08 8.20
CA SER A 16 -14.69 15.97 9.10
C SER A 16 -14.28 14.62 8.52
N ASP A 17 -14.16 13.59 9.36
CA ASP A 17 -13.74 12.25 8.93
C ASP A 17 -14.66 11.65 7.84
N GLU A 18 -15.95 11.96 7.87
CA GLU A 18 -16.92 11.54 6.85
C GLU A 18 -16.71 12.24 5.51
N GLU A 19 -16.47 13.56 5.52
CA GLU A 19 -16.23 14.33 4.31
C GLU A 19 -14.86 13.97 3.71
N ARG A 20 -13.88 13.69 4.56
CA ARG A 20 -12.56 13.21 4.13
C ARG A 20 -12.67 11.85 3.43
N LYS A 21 -13.48 10.92 3.95
CA LYS A 21 -13.76 9.65 3.27
C LYS A 21 -14.42 9.86 1.91
N LYS A 22 -15.46 10.68 1.84
CA LYS A 22 -16.14 11.00 0.57
C LYS A 22 -15.19 11.66 -0.44
N LEU A 23 -14.31 12.54 0.03
CA LEU A 23 -13.31 13.18 -0.80
C LEU A 23 -12.28 12.16 -1.32
N VAL A 24 -11.82 11.24 -0.48
CA VAL A 24 -10.92 10.15 -0.88
C VAL A 24 -11.59 9.26 -1.92
N GLU A 25 -12.87 8.91 -1.76
CA GLU A 25 -13.63 8.15 -2.76
C GLU A 25 -13.82 8.90 -4.07
N ALA A 26 -14.07 10.22 -4.02
CA ALA A 26 -14.26 11.05 -5.21
C ALA A 26 -12.95 11.37 -5.95
N LEU A 27 -11.84 11.49 -5.20
CA LEU A 27 -10.50 11.70 -5.73
C LEU A 27 -9.81 10.40 -6.11
N HIS A 28 -10.28 9.25 -5.61
CA HIS A 28 -9.83 7.97 -6.13
C HIS A 28 -10.18 8.02 -7.61
N PRO A 29 -9.18 8.04 -8.52
CA PRO A 29 -9.50 7.84 -9.91
C PRO A 29 -10.32 6.55 -9.92
N ARG A 30 -11.47 6.57 -10.59
CA ARG A 30 -12.12 5.36 -11.05
C ARG A 30 -11.17 4.77 -12.08
N SER A 31 -9.98 4.36 -11.62
CA SER A 31 -8.96 3.75 -12.43
C SER A 31 -9.66 2.50 -12.90
N GLU A 32 -9.83 2.44 -14.21
CA GLU A 32 -10.05 1.20 -14.93
C GLU A 32 -9.40 0.09 -14.14
N SER A 33 -10.21 -0.86 -13.69
CA SER A 33 -9.80 -1.98 -12.87
C SER A 33 -8.42 -2.39 -13.34
N PRO A 34 -7.38 -2.38 -12.48
CA PRO A 34 -6.04 -2.71 -12.93
C PRO A 34 -6.13 -4.03 -13.70
N PRO A 35 -5.47 -4.13 -14.86
CA PRO A 35 -5.59 -5.31 -15.70
C PRO A 35 -5.34 -6.57 -14.85
N PRO A 36 -6.00 -7.69 -15.18
CA PRO A 36 -5.86 -8.92 -14.40
C PRO A 36 -4.37 -9.24 -14.23
N ARG A 37 -3.91 -9.16 -12.97
CA ARG A 37 -2.50 -9.39 -12.62
C ARG A 37 -2.20 -10.87 -12.64
N HIS A 38 -1.10 -11.25 -13.27
CA HIS A 38 -0.63 -12.63 -13.27
C HIS A 38 0.36 -12.85 -12.12
N ILE A 39 0.25 -13.97 -11.40
CA ILE A 39 1.19 -14.35 -10.31
C ILE A 39 2.65 -14.35 -10.79
N ALA A 40 2.89 -14.60 -12.07
CA ALA A 40 4.21 -14.54 -12.68
C ALA A 40 4.89 -13.15 -12.61
N GLU A 41 4.11 -12.07 -12.51
CA GLU A 41 4.61 -10.70 -12.32
C GLU A 41 5.33 -10.53 -10.97
N MET A 42 5.01 -11.37 -9.99
CA MET A 42 5.64 -11.34 -8.66
C MET A 42 6.98 -12.10 -8.61
N ARG A 43 7.34 -12.80 -9.70
CA ARG A 43 8.57 -13.59 -9.76
C ARG A 43 9.79 -12.69 -9.54
N GLY A 44 10.59 -13.01 -8.53
CA GLY A 44 11.85 -12.34 -8.28
C GLY A 44 11.75 -11.05 -7.45
N LEU A 45 10.55 -10.53 -7.16
CA LEU A 45 10.38 -9.37 -6.28
C LEU A 45 10.93 -9.62 -4.87
N GLY A 46 10.84 -10.85 -4.38
CA GLY A 46 11.41 -11.22 -3.08
C GLY A 46 12.93 -11.40 -3.09
N LYS A 47 13.60 -11.48 -4.25
CA LYS A 47 15.01 -11.88 -4.32
C LYS A 47 15.90 -10.98 -3.47
N ASP A 48 15.71 -9.66 -3.59
CA ASP A 48 16.53 -8.68 -2.87
C ASP A 48 16.18 -8.62 -1.38
N LEU A 49 14.93 -8.93 -1.02
CA LEU A 49 14.50 -9.04 0.37
C LEU A 49 15.17 -10.22 1.08
N TRP A 50 15.40 -11.33 0.36
CA TRP A 50 16.04 -12.52 0.89
C TRP A 50 17.57 -12.48 0.83
N GLN A 51 18.19 -11.40 0.34
CA GLN A 51 19.64 -11.28 0.31
C GLN A 51 20.20 -11.17 1.73
N GLY A 52 21.12 -12.08 2.08
CA GLY A 52 21.76 -12.12 3.39
C GLY A 52 20.91 -12.75 4.51
N ILE A 53 19.71 -13.24 4.19
CA ILE A 53 18.89 -14.02 5.12
C ILE A 53 19.23 -15.50 4.92
N ASP A 54 19.64 -16.19 5.99
CA ASP A 54 19.77 -17.64 5.96
C ASP A 54 18.35 -18.27 6.01
N PRO A 55 17.97 -19.08 5.00
CA PRO A 55 16.63 -19.66 4.96
C PRO A 55 16.33 -20.60 6.13
N GLN A 56 17.33 -21.33 6.63
CA GLN A 56 17.16 -22.30 7.70
C GLN A 56 16.94 -21.57 9.03
N ASP A 57 17.69 -20.50 9.29
CA ASP A 57 17.52 -19.69 10.50
C ASP A 57 16.16 -19.00 10.53
N TYR A 58 15.71 -18.44 9.38
CA TYR A 58 14.38 -17.84 9.27
C TYR A 58 13.27 -18.86 9.56
N LEU A 59 13.37 -20.06 8.98
CA LEU A 59 12.38 -21.13 9.20
C LEU A 59 12.35 -21.61 10.65
N ASN A 60 13.50 -21.67 11.32
CA ASN A 60 13.56 -22.06 12.73
C ASN A 60 12.88 -21.01 13.61
N ALA A 61 13.16 -19.72 13.39
CA ALA A 61 12.51 -18.63 14.13
C ALA A 61 10.99 -18.61 13.94
N GLU A 62 10.51 -18.86 12.72
CA GLU A 62 9.07 -18.95 12.44
C GLU A 62 8.42 -20.14 13.17
N ARG A 63 9.07 -21.31 13.18
CA ARG A 63 8.57 -22.50 13.90
C ARG A 63 8.51 -22.28 15.40
N ASP A 64 9.58 -21.74 15.97
CA ASP A 64 9.64 -21.42 17.40
C ASP A 64 8.53 -20.42 17.80
N SER A 65 8.12 -19.53 16.88
CA SER A 65 7.05 -18.57 17.12
C SER A 65 5.64 -19.18 17.12
N TRP A 66 5.45 -20.36 16.52
CA TRP A 66 4.16 -21.06 16.44
C TRP A 66 4.00 -22.12 17.55
N ASP A 67 5.10 -22.59 18.13
CA ASP A 67 5.11 -23.55 19.24
C ASP A 67 4.86 -22.88 20.62
N ASN A 68 4.47 -21.61 20.65
CA ASN A 68 4.16 -20.82 21.86
C ASN A 68 2.67 -20.51 22.03
#